data_AF-A0A816CKE1-F1
#
_entry.id   AF-A0A816CKE1-F1
#
_cell.length_a   1.000
_cell.length_b   1.000
_cell.length_c   1.000
_cell.angle_alpha   90.00
_cell.angle_beta   90.00
_cell.angle_gamma   90.00
#
_symmetry.space_group_name_H-M   'P 1'
#
loop_
_entity.id
_entity.type
_entity.pdbx_description
1 polymer ?
#
loop_
_entity_poly.entity_id
_entity_poly.type
_entity_poly.pdbx_seq_one_letter_code
_entity_poly.pdbx_strand_id
1 'polypeptide(L)'
;VHGIGMQWHIRVSKNVKFADQHYQNAQRLIDNSFEFMITELDVAIPINDGNPRDPNDVEKQGLLYRSILKYVLHFSPKCRALITWGFTDRYSWVPAFYNGTEGAALPIDWNYQPKSAYWQMQEELARVLPNGNYRLSPESQPNKCLGVYDNNITSSVIQLYDDSCNTPNKKWTITWLNHGTYRLSPVSTSVHALSTYNTTASIGAVKINNWLFDINQEWVFSSYGKNLFRIRPRSAWWRALSVYGTANVGIIDFISGDNKRWTVTSI
;
A
#
# COMPACT_ATOMS: atom_id res chain seq x y z
N VAL A 1 13.42 21.32 24.59
CA VAL A 1 13.34 19.96 24.01
C VAL A 1 12.04 19.87 23.24
N HIS A 2 12.07 19.46 21.96
CA HIS A 2 10.89 19.48 21.07
C HIS A 2 10.33 18.08 20.76
N GLY A 3 11.13 17.04 20.98
CA GLY A 3 10.68 15.68 20.74
C GLY A 3 11.62 14.64 21.32
N ILE A 4 11.19 13.38 21.21
CA ILE A 4 11.83 12.22 21.81
C ILE A 4 12.21 11.22 20.71
N GLY A 5 13.48 10.81 20.70
CA GLY A 5 13.95 9.71 19.88
C GLY A 5 13.82 8.38 20.64
N MET A 6 13.10 7.42 20.06
CA MET A 6 13.03 6.06 20.57
C MET A 6 13.96 5.20 19.71
N GLN A 7 15.08 4.75 20.27
CA GLN A 7 15.99 3.82 19.57
C GLN A 7 15.23 2.58 19.12
N TRP A 8 14.61 1.92 20.10
CA TRP A 8 13.72 0.78 19.92
C TRP A 8 14.39 -0.49 19.35
N HIS A 9 15.60 -0.79 19.82
CA HIS A 9 16.24 -2.10 19.69
C HIS A 9 15.44 -3.16 20.45
N ILE A 10 14.87 -4.14 19.74
CA ILE A 10 13.99 -5.17 20.34
C ILE A 10 14.29 -6.55 19.82
N ARG A 11 13.70 -7.56 20.48
CA ARG A 11 13.71 -8.95 20.03
C ARG A 11 12.37 -9.30 19.38
N VAL A 12 12.36 -10.30 18.50
CA VAL A 12 11.17 -10.84 17.83
C VAL A 12 10.08 -11.37 18.78
N SER A 13 10.43 -11.66 20.03
CA SER A 13 9.47 -12.01 21.08
C SER A 13 8.61 -10.84 21.56
N LYS A 14 8.94 -9.59 21.18
CA LYS A 14 8.10 -8.43 21.47
C LYS A 14 6.81 -8.48 20.66
N ASN A 15 5.80 -7.80 21.20
CA ASN A 15 4.50 -7.70 20.60
C ASN A 15 4.05 -6.25 20.68
N VAL A 16 3.73 -5.66 19.55
CA VAL A 16 3.20 -4.30 19.46
C VAL A 16 1.83 -4.42 18.80
N LYS A 17 0.78 -4.11 19.56
CA LYS A 17 -0.63 -4.21 19.15
C LYS A 17 -1.31 -2.86 19.28
N PHE A 18 -2.29 -2.63 18.42
CA PHE A 18 -3.12 -1.43 18.53
C PHE A 18 -3.71 -1.30 19.94
N ALA A 19 -3.66 -0.06 20.47
CA ALA A 19 -4.13 0.31 21.80
C ALA A 19 -3.42 -0.34 23.00
N ASP A 20 -2.30 -1.04 22.79
CA ASP A 20 -1.48 -1.55 23.88
C ASP A 20 -0.68 -0.45 24.62
N GLN A 21 0.17 -0.84 25.56
CA GLN A 21 0.96 0.10 26.35
C GLN A 21 1.93 0.96 25.50
N HIS A 22 2.40 0.48 24.34
CA HIS A 22 3.21 1.29 23.44
C HIS A 22 2.40 2.46 22.88
N TYR A 23 1.17 2.21 22.41
CA TYR A 23 0.25 3.26 21.95
C TYR A 23 -0.11 4.24 23.06
N GLN A 24 -0.40 3.73 24.26
CA GLN A 24 -0.72 4.57 25.42
C GLN A 24 0.46 5.47 25.82
N ASN A 25 1.69 4.95 25.79
CA ASN A 25 2.88 5.74 26.06
C ASN A 25 3.13 6.80 24.99
N ALA A 26 2.94 6.48 23.70
CA ALA A 26 3.02 7.47 22.63
C ALA A 26 2.01 8.61 22.82
N GLN A 27 0.75 8.26 23.15
CA GLN A 27 -0.29 9.24 23.40
C GLN A 27 0.08 10.15 24.56
N ARG A 28 0.64 9.61 25.65
CA ARG A 28 1.16 10.43 26.76
C ARG A 28 2.22 11.44 26.33
N LEU A 29 3.12 11.08 25.41
CA LEU A 29 4.09 12.03 24.86
C LEU A 29 3.40 13.16 24.09
N ILE A 30 2.43 12.81 23.25
CA ILE A 30 1.65 13.77 22.46
C ILE A 30 0.85 14.71 23.37
N ASP A 31 0.21 14.17 24.41
CA ASP A 31 -0.58 14.95 25.38
C ASP A 31 0.30 15.96 26.13
N ASN A 32 1.58 15.67 26.29
CA ASN A 32 2.59 16.57 26.84
C ASN A 32 3.28 17.44 25.77
N SER A 33 2.67 17.57 24.59
CA SER A 33 3.13 18.40 23.48
C SER A 33 4.49 18.01 22.88
N PHE A 34 4.93 16.77 23.09
CA PHE A 34 6.11 16.24 22.41
C PHE A 34 5.76 15.59 21.08
N GLU A 35 6.66 15.77 20.12
CA GLU A 35 6.75 14.88 18.95
C GLU A 35 7.70 13.73 19.27
N PHE A 36 7.62 12.64 18.52
CA PHE A 36 8.56 11.53 18.69
C PHE A 36 8.92 10.89 17.35
N MET A 37 9.97 10.09 17.38
CA MET A 37 10.45 9.34 16.22
C MET A 37 10.99 7.99 16.67
N ILE A 38 10.90 6.99 15.80
CA ILE A 38 11.66 5.75 15.97
C ILE A 38 12.97 5.93 15.22
N THR A 39 14.09 5.94 15.93
CA THR A 39 15.37 6.43 15.42
C THR A 39 16.36 5.33 15.07
N GLU A 40 16.25 4.15 15.67
CA GLU A 40 17.28 3.10 15.58
C GLU A 40 16.65 1.69 15.57
N LEU A 41 15.54 1.48 14.85
CA LEU A 41 14.83 0.21 14.89
C LEU A 41 15.70 -0.94 14.35
N ASP A 42 15.86 -1.95 15.19
CA ASP A 42 16.26 -3.30 14.80
C ASP A 42 15.46 -4.33 15.62
N VAL A 43 15.12 -5.46 15.01
CA VAL A 43 14.30 -6.51 15.62
C VAL A 43 15.09 -7.81 15.58
N ALA A 44 15.92 -8.06 16.58
CA ALA A 44 16.78 -9.24 16.61
C ALA A 44 15.97 -10.55 16.68
N ILE A 45 16.44 -11.57 15.96
CA ILE A 45 15.97 -12.95 16.09
C ILE A 45 17.09 -13.83 16.65
N PRO A 46 16.77 -14.92 17.37
CA PRO A 46 17.75 -15.91 17.77
C PRO A 46 18.42 -16.54 16.55
N ILE A 47 19.75 -16.61 16.56
CA ILE A 47 20.56 -17.21 15.49
C ILE A 47 21.57 -18.22 16.03
N ASN A 48 22.02 -19.14 15.18
CA ASN A 48 23.18 -19.99 15.37
C ASN A 48 24.08 -19.85 14.13
N ASP A 49 25.36 -19.50 14.32
CA ASP A 49 26.34 -19.34 13.25
C ASP A 49 25.83 -18.48 12.07
N GLY A 50 25.17 -17.36 12.40
CA GLY A 50 24.63 -16.41 11.42
C GLY A 50 23.28 -16.78 10.80
N ASN A 51 22.71 -17.95 11.13
CA ASN A 51 21.44 -18.42 10.58
C ASN A 51 20.31 -18.39 11.63
N PRO A 52 19.05 -18.09 11.25
CA PRO A 52 17.92 -18.17 12.17
C PRO A 52 17.83 -19.53 12.86
N ARG A 53 17.68 -19.56 14.19
CA ARG A 53 17.49 -20.81 14.94
C ARG A 53 16.13 -21.46 14.63
N ASP A 54 15.09 -20.64 14.48
CA ASP A 54 13.77 -21.03 13.98
C ASP A 54 13.48 -20.20 12.72
N PRO A 55 13.33 -20.82 11.53
CA PRO A 55 12.98 -20.10 10.30
C PRO A 55 11.69 -19.26 10.42
N ASN A 56 10.75 -19.66 11.29
CA ASN A 56 9.51 -18.91 11.51
C ASN A 56 9.73 -17.55 12.18
N ASP A 57 10.88 -17.35 12.86
CA ASP A 57 11.18 -16.06 13.48
C ASP A 57 11.41 -14.96 12.44
N VAL A 58 11.81 -15.30 11.21
CA VAL A 58 11.91 -14.33 10.12
C VAL A 58 10.52 -13.77 9.74
N GLU A 59 9.49 -14.61 9.73
CA GLU A 59 8.11 -14.17 9.46
C GLU A 59 7.53 -13.39 10.64
N LYS A 60 7.73 -13.87 11.88
CA LYS A 60 7.31 -13.15 13.09
C LYS A 60 7.95 -11.76 13.16
N GLN A 61 9.24 -11.67 12.82
CA GLN A 61 9.95 -10.39 12.69
C GLN A 61 9.26 -9.50 11.67
N GLY A 62 8.89 -10.04 10.50
CA GLY A 62 8.22 -9.26 9.47
C GLY A 62 6.88 -8.68 9.90
N LEU A 63 6.07 -9.49 10.58
CA LEU A 63 4.80 -9.04 11.16
C LEU A 63 5.00 -7.97 12.26
N LEU A 64 6.07 -8.06 13.05
CA LEU A 64 6.41 -7.05 14.05
C LEU A 64 6.88 -5.73 13.41
N TYR A 65 7.68 -5.77 12.35
CA TYR A 65 8.00 -4.56 11.57
C TYR A 65 6.74 -3.88 11.02
N ARG A 66 5.79 -4.67 10.49
CA ARG A 66 4.50 -4.14 10.01
C ARG A 66 3.68 -3.50 11.13
N SER A 67 3.63 -4.11 12.31
CA SER A 67 2.87 -3.54 13.43
C SER A 67 3.50 -2.24 13.96
N ILE A 68 4.83 -2.13 13.96
CA ILE A 68 5.54 -0.90 14.30
C ILE A 68 5.32 0.17 13.23
N LEU A 69 5.34 -0.18 11.95
CA LEU A 69 5.00 0.75 10.88
C LEU A 69 3.55 1.28 11.03
N LYS A 70 2.58 0.41 11.34
CA LYS A 70 1.20 0.82 11.63
C LYS A 70 1.14 1.78 12.81
N TYR A 71 1.93 1.55 13.85
CA TYR A 71 2.05 2.45 15.00
C TYR A 71 2.56 3.84 14.58
N VAL A 72 3.60 3.91 13.74
CA VAL A 72 4.12 5.18 13.21
C VAL A 72 3.08 5.91 12.36
N LEU A 73 2.42 5.19 11.45
CA LEU A 73 1.39 5.77 10.58
C LEU A 73 0.18 6.26 11.38
N HIS A 74 -0.23 5.54 12.43
CA HIS A 74 -1.33 5.94 13.31
C HIS A 74 -1.10 7.29 14.00
N PHE A 75 0.13 7.54 14.47
CA PHE A 75 0.49 8.78 15.15
C PHE A 75 1.03 9.87 14.22
N SER A 76 1.05 9.67 12.90
CA SER A 76 1.46 10.71 11.96
C SER A 76 0.50 11.92 12.01
N PRO A 77 0.98 13.18 12.05
CA PRO A 77 2.38 13.62 11.88
C PRO A 77 3.17 13.78 13.18
N LYS A 78 2.65 13.38 14.35
CA LYS A 78 3.35 13.47 15.64
C LYS A 78 4.47 12.44 15.80
N CYS A 79 4.34 11.28 15.15
CA CYS A 79 5.44 10.35 14.88
C CYS A 79 5.95 10.58 13.47
N ARG A 80 7.12 11.22 13.32
CA ARG A 80 7.58 11.72 12.01
C ARG A 80 8.42 10.75 11.20
N ALA A 81 9.03 9.77 11.85
CA ALA A 81 10.00 8.89 11.19
C ALA A 81 10.05 7.50 11.82
N LEU A 82 10.32 6.53 10.95
CA LEU A 82 10.77 5.18 11.26
C LEU A 82 12.13 4.99 10.61
N ILE A 83 13.18 4.89 11.41
CA ILE A 83 14.56 4.75 10.94
C ILE A 83 15.08 3.42 11.47
N THR A 84 15.61 2.58 10.58
CA THR A 84 16.28 1.33 10.98
C THR A 84 17.73 1.60 11.35
N TRP A 85 18.29 0.85 12.30
CA TRP A 85 19.70 0.98 12.67
C TRP A 85 20.62 0.18 11.74
N GLY A 86 20.61 0.61 10.48
CA GLY A 86 21.35 0.00 9.38
C GLY A 86 20.48 -0.32 8.18
N PHE A 87 21.15 -0.63 7.07
CA PHE A 87 20.51 -0.98 5.80
C PHE A 87 20.33 -2.49 5.63
N THR A 88 21.33 -3.28 6.02
CA THR A 88 21.41 -4.74 5.81
C THR A 88 22.03 -5.41 7.04
N ASP A 89 21.62 -6.65 7.29
CA ASP A 89 22.21 -7.51 8.32
C ASP A 89 23.73 -7.64 8.20
N ARG A 90 24.29 -7.44 6.99
CA ARG A 90 25.74 -7.49 6.74
C ARG A 90 26.56 -6.53 7.60
N TYR A 91 25.99 -5.38 7.93
CA TYR A 91 26.65 -4.33 8.71
C TYR A 91 25.99 -4.10 10.07
N SER A 92 25.10 -5.00 10.50
CA SER A 92 24.42 -4.89 11.77
C SER A 92 25.39 -5.11 12.94
N TRP A 93 25.26 -4.29 13.97
CA TRP A 93 25.99 -4.41 15.24
C TRP A 93 25.49 -5.58 16.11
N VAL A 94 24.26 -6.04 15.87
CA VAL A 94 23.53 -6.98 16.74
C VAL A 94 24.29 -8.31 16.95
N PRO A 95 24.82 -9.00 15.91
CA PRO A 95 25.53 -10.26 16.12
C PRO A 95 26.77 -10.10 17.01
N ALA A 96 27.54 -9.04 16.82
CA ALA A 96 28.74 -8.79 17.63
C ALA A 96 28.36 -8.48 19.08
N PHE A 97 27.33 -7.66 19.31
CA PHE A 97 26.90 -7.28 20.66
C PHE A 97 26.37 -8.47 21.47
N TYR A 98 25.69 -9.42 20.82
CA TYR A 98 25.10 -10.60 21.47
C TYR A 98 25.93 -11.88 21.31
N ASN A 99 27.25 -11.75 21.04
CA ASN A 99 28.17 -12.90 20.90
C ASN A 99 27.65 -13.99 19.94
N GLY A 100 27.02 -13.59 18.84
CA GLY A 100 26.50 -14.48 17.81
C GLY A 100 25.22 -15.23 18.17
N THR A 101 24.56 -14.92 19.29
CA THR A 101 23.30 -15.60 19.70
C THR A 101 22.03 -14.92 19.18
N GLU A 102 22.13 -13.65 18.78
CA GLU A 102 21.04 -12.83 18.24
C GLU A 102 21.55 -12.12 16.99
N GLY A 103 20.68 -11.91 16.00
CA GLY A 103 21.09 -11.26 14.76
C GLY A 103 19.95 -11.14 13.77
N ALA A 104 20.32 -11.09 12.48
CA ALA A 104 19.41 -10.96 11.35
C ALA A 104 18.28 -9.94 11.61
N ALA A 105 18.62 -8.76 12.14
CA ALA A 105 17.68 -7.86 12.80
C ALA A 105 17.02 -6.82 11.87
N LEU A 106 17.56 -6.63 10.66
CA LEU A 106 17.16 -5.59 9.71
C LEU A 106 16.28 -6.15 8.58
N PRO A 107 15.59 -5.35 7.77
CA PRO A 107 14.70 -5.86 6.71
C PRO A 107 15.40 -6.53 5.51
N ILE A 108 16.69 -6.25 5.31
CA ILE A 108 17.50 -6.78 4.21
C ILE A 108 18.57 -7.70 4.79
N ASP A 109 18.71 -8.90 4.23
CA ASP A 109 19.67 -9.90 4.70
C ASP A 109 21.13 -9.59 4.32
N TRP A 110 22.03 -10.47 4.73
CA TRP A 110 23.47 -10.37 4.48
C TRP A 110 23.85 -10.31 2.99
N ASN A 111 23.05 -10.93 2.13
CA ASN A 111 23.24 -11.04 0.68
C ASN A 111 22.43 -9.99 -0.10
N TYR A 112 21.97 -8.94 0.59
CA TYR A 112 21.14 -7.87 0.03
C TYR A 112 19.78 -8.33 -0.50
N GLN A 113 19.28 -9.46 -0.04
CA GLN A 113 17.94 -9.94 -0.38
C GLN A 113 16.91 -9.42 0.63
N PRO A 114 15.72 -9.00 0.17
CA PRO A 114 14.65 -8.56 1.04
C PRO A 114 14.06 -9.72 1.84
N LYS A 115 13.95 -9.56 3.16
CA LYS A 115 13.27 -10.51 4.06
C LYS A 115 11.80 -10.18 4.19
N SER A 116 11.05 -11.03 4.91
CA SER A 116 9.62 -10.82 5.22
C SER A 116 9.34 -9.41 5.73
N ALA A 117 10.18 -8.85 6.62
CA ALA A 117 10.05 -7.48 7.11
C ALA A 117 10.01 -6.40 6.02
N TYR A 118 10.84 -6.51 4.97
CA TYR A 118 10.80 -5.57 3.86
C TYR A 118 9.45 -5.63 3.15
N TRP A 119 8.99 -6.84 2.81
CA TRP A 119 7.74 -7.04 2.07
C TRP A 119 6.51 -6.65 2.88
N GLN A 120 6.48 -6.99 4.17
CA GLN A 120 5.39 -6.64 5.08
C GLN A 120 5.25 -5.12 5.27
N MET A 121 6.37 -4.39 5.33
CA MET A 121 6.33 -2.92 5.36
C MET A 121 5.93 -2.31 4.01
N GLN A 122 6.47 -2.84 2.90
CA GLN A 122 6.13 -2.39 1.56
C GLN A 122 4.63 -2.59 1.26
N GLU A 123 4.08 -3.74 1.66
CA GLU A 123 2.66 -4.05 1.55
C GLU A 123 1.81 -3.02 2.32
N GLU A 124 2.18 -2.73 3.57
CA GLU A 124 1.43 -1.79 4.40
C GLU A 124 1.49 -0.36 3.86
N LEU A 125 2.65 0.10 3.38
CA LEU A 125 2.78 1.40 2.72
C LEU A 125 1.97 1.50 1.43
N ALA A 126 1.82 0.39 0.71
CA ALA A 126 1.05 0.34 -0.53
C ALA A 126 -0.47 0.30 -0.30
N ARG A 127 -0.94 -0.10 0.89
CA ARG A 127 -2.36 -0.22 1.21
C ARG A 127 -2.99 1.13 1.56
N VAL A 128 -3.22 1.96 0.55
CA VAL A 128 -3.76 3.33 0.71
C VAL A 128 -5.29 3.43 0.74
N LEU A 129 -5.99 2.32 0.47
CA LEU A 129 -7.45 2.21 0.50
C LEU A 129 -7.88 0.92 1.24
N PRO A 130 -8.92 0.99 2.10
CA PRO A 130 -9.54 -0.21 2.66
C PRO A 130 -10.39 -0.94 1.60
N ASN A 131 -10.70 -2.21 1.85
CA ASN A 131 -11.64 -2.93 1.00
C ASN A 131 -13.03 -2.31 1.14
N GLY A 132 -13.75 -2.14 0.04
CA GLY A 132 -15.07 -1.53 0.09
C GLY A 132 -15.63 -1.19 -1.28
N ASN A 133 -16.81 -0.56 -1.26
CA ASN A 133 -17.45 -0.04 -2.46
C ASN A 133 -17.14 1.45 -2.61
N TYR A 134 -16.84 1.84 -3.84
CA TYR A 134 -16.40 3.18 -4.18
C TYR A 134 -17.04 3.69 -5.46
N ARG A 135 -17.13 5.02 -5.56
CA ARG A 135 -17.34 5.75 -6.80
C ARG A 135 -16.04 6.39 -7.22
N LEU A 136 -15.68 6.24 -8.49
CA LEU A 136 -14.48 6.83 -9.07
C LEU A 136 -14.89 7.96 -10.00
N SER A 137 -14.51 9.20 -9.68
CA SER A 137 -14.82 10.38 -10.50
C SER A 137 -13.51 11.04 -10.94
N PRO A 138 -13.27 11.32 -12.22
CA PRO A 138 -12.04 11.95 -12.64
C PRO A 138 -11.96 13.39 -12.11
N GLU A 139 -10.79 13.83 -11.69
CA GLU A 139 -10.56 15.20 -11.18
C GLU A 139 -10.95 16.25 -12.23
N SER A 140 -10.76 15.94 -13.52
CA SER A 140 -11.10 16.82 -14.64
C SER A 140 -12.61 16.92 -14.90
N GLN A 141 -13.43 15.96 -14.44
CA GLN A 141 -14.88 15.94 -14.64
C GLN A 141 -15.57 15.41 -13.37
N PRO A 142 -15.57 16.16 -12.26
CA PRO A 142 -15.95 15.66 -10.93
C PRO A 142 -17.43 15.26 -10.80
N ASN A 143 -18.29 15.77 -11.69
CA ASN A 143 -19.72 15.40 -11.74
C ASN A 143 -19.95 14.04 -12.42
N LYS A 144 -18.94 13.47 -13.08
CA LYS A 144 -19.04 12.19 -13.77
C LYS A 144 -18.39 11.06 -13.00
N CYS A 145 -18.87 9.84 -13.20
CA CYS A 145 -18.29 8.64 -12.61
C CYS A 145 -17.94 7.57 -13.64
N LEU A 146 -16.92 6.78 -13.31
CA LEU A 146 -16.54 5.58 -14.04
C LEU A 146 -17.61 4.51 -13.91
N GLY A 147 -18.06 3.96 -15.03
CA GLY A 147 -18.98 2.83 -15.04
C GLY A 147 -18.83 1.93 -16.26
N VAL A 148 -19.61 0.86 -16.26
CA VAL A 148 -19.69 -0.13 -17.32
C VAL A 148 -20.97 0.10 -18.14
N TYR A 149 -20.86 0.08 -19.48
CA TYR A 149 -21.95 0.45 -20.40
C TYR A 149 -23.31 -0.20 -20.10
N ASP A 150 -23.34 -1.49 -19.79
CA ASP A 150 -24.56 -2.28 -19.54
C ASP A 150 -24.59 -2.82 -18.10
N ASN A 151 -25.78 -2.76 -17.48
CA ASN A 151 -26.06 -3.33 -16.16
C ASN A 151 -25.87 -4.86 -16.12
N ASN A 152 -26.03 -5.54 -17.26
CA ASN A 152 -25.93 -7.00 -17.39
C ASN A 152 -24.55 -7.50 -17.86
N ILE A 153 -23.53 -6.62 -17.94
CA ILE A 153 -22.12 -7.00 -18.15
C ILE A 153 -21.87 -7.73 -19.50
N THR A 154 -22.78 -7.60 -20.47
CA THR A 154 -22.55 -8.16 -21.82
C THR A 154 -21.46 -7.40 -22.57
N SER A 155 -21.31 -6.11 -22.27
CA SER A 155 -20.36 -5.20 -22.88
C SER A 155 -19.15 -5.01 -21.98
N SER A 156 -17.94 -5.25 -22.53
CA SER A 156 -16.67 -4.98 -21.86
C SER A 156 -16.28 -3.49 -21.84
N VAL A 157 -17.20 -2.60 -22.20
CA VAL A 157 -16.95 -1.17 -22.42
C VAL A 157 -17.06 -0.38 -21.12
N ILE A 158 -16.00 0.38 -20.83
CA ILE A 158 -15.92 1.38 -19.76
C ILE A 158 -16.25 2.76 -20.31
N GLN A 159 -16.99 3.56 -19.54
CA GLN A 159 -17.27 4.96 -19.89
C GLN A 159 -17.49 5.83 -18.66
N LEU A 160 -17.63 7.14 -18.88
CA LEU A 160 -18.05 8.11 -17.87
C LEU A 160 -19.55 8.39 -17.96
N TYR A 161 -20.23 8.37 -16.82
CA TYR A 161 -21.65 8.72 -16.70
C TYR A 161 -21.81 10.05 -15.98
N ASP A 162 -22.78 10.86 -16.41
CA ASP A 162 -23.10 12.18 -15.87
C ASP A 162 -24.46 12.18 -15.15
N ASP A 163 -24.73 11.12 -14.38
CA ASP A 163 -25.97 10.97 -13.62
C ASP A 163 -25.69 10.73 -12.12
N SER A 164 -26.70 10.28 -11.37
CA SER A 164 -26.57 10.06 -9.92
C SER A 164 -25.46 9.08 -9.52
N CYS A 165 -24.95 8.26 -10.45
CA CYS A 165 -23.89 7.28 -10.20
C CYS A 165 -24.26 6.26 -9.10
N ASN A 166 -25.55 5.98 -8.95
CA ASN A 166 -26.07 5.13 -7.88
C ASN A 166 -26.33 3.67 -8.31
N THR A 167 -26.26 3.38 -9.61
CA THR A 167 -26.49 2.03 -10.14
C THR A 167 -25.26 1.11 -9.93
N PRO A 168 -25.44 -0.21 -9.74
CA PRO A 168 -24.34 -1.14 -9.44
C PRO A 168 -23.20 -1.17 -10.47
N ASN A 169 -23.50 -0.93 -11.76
CA ASN A 169 -22.50 -0.87 -12.84
C ASN A 169 -21.60 0.37 -12.81
N LYS A 170 -21.90 1.36 -11.94
CA LYS A 170 -21.13 2.61 -11.74
C LYS A 170 -20.47 2.68 -10.37
N LYS A 171 -20.60 1.60 -9.60
CA LYS A 171 -20.00 1.40 -8.29
C LYS A 171 -18.93 0.33 -8.43
N TRP A 172 -17.83 0.49 -7.71
CA TRP A 172 -16.68 -0.40 -7.82
C TRP A 172 -16.34 -1.00 -6.46
N THR A 173 -16.38 -2.32 -6.36
CA THR A 173 -15.75 -3.05 -5.27
C THR A 173 -14.24 -3.03 -5.49
N ILE A 174 -13.53 -2.35 -4.60
CA ILE A 174 -12.07 -2.29 -4.58
C ILE A 174 -11.57 -3.26 -3.50
N THR A 175 -10.76 -4.23 -3.91
CA THR A 175 -10.27 -5.31 -3.04
C THR A 175 -8.75 -5.36 -3.04
N TRP A 176 -8.15 -5.32 -1.85
CA TRP A 176 -6.72 -5.54 -1.64
C TRP A 176 -6.31 -6.98 -1.96
N LEU A 177 -5.23 -7.14 -2.72
CA LEU A 177 -4.72 -8.45 -3.15
C LEU A 177 -3.57 -8.99 -2.29
N ASN A 178 -3.21 -8.33 -1.19
CA ASN A 178 -2.13 -8.73 -0.26
C ASN A 178 -0.71 -8.73 -0.86
N HIS A 179 -0.49 -8.03 -1.99
CA HIS A 179 0.83 -7.94 -2.61
C HIS A 179 1.06 -6.59 -3.33
N GLY A 180 0.62 -5.49 -2.73
CA GLY A 180 0.91 -4.15 -3.27
C GLY A 180 -0.12 -3.62 -4.28
N THR A 181 -1.13 -4.42 -4.64
CA THR A 181 -2.10 -4.06 -5.70
C THR A 181 -3.54 -4.36 -5.28
N TYR A 182 -4.44 -3.79 -6.07
CA TYR A 182 -5.88 -3.82 -5.91
C TYR A 182 -6.54 -4.42 -7.14
N ARG A 183 -7.63 -5.12 -6.91
CA ARG A 183 -8.63 -5.48 -7.91
C ARG A 183 -9.76 -4.47 -7.86
N LEU A 184 -10.22 -4.02 -9.03
CA LEU A 184 -11.43 -3.20 -9.18
C LEU A 184 -12.48 -4.03 -9.92
N SER A 185 -13.62 -4.27 -9.28
CA SER A 185 -14.76 -4.99 -9.86
C SER A 185 -16.01 -4.13 -9.84
N PRO A 186 -16.81 -4.07 -10.91
CA PRO A 186 -18.12 -3.43 -10.85
C PRO A 186 -18.99 -4.10 -9.79
N VAL A 187 -19.79 -3.36 -9.02
CA VAL A 187 -20.70 -3.96 -8.03
C VAL A 187 -21.78 -4.81 -8.70
N SER A 188 -22.10 -4.55 -9.97
CA SER A 188 -22.96 -5.43 -10.77
C SER A 188 -22.38 -6.83 -11.00
N THR A 189 -21.07 -7.05 -10.81
CA THR A 189 -20.42 -8.35 -11.01
C THR A 189 -19.14 -8.56 -10.21
N SER A 190 -19.14 -9.59 -9.37
CA SER A 190 -17.94 -10.00 -8.63
C SER A 190 -17.03 -10.95 -9.40
N VAL A 191 -17.37 -11.36 -10.63
CA VAL A 191 -16.54 -12.28 -11.44
C VAL A 191 -15.72 -11.56 -12.50
N HIS A 192 -16.02 -10.29 -12.80
CA HIS A 192 -15.20 -9.47 -13.70
C HIS A 192 -14.27 -8.52 -12.93
N ALA A 193 -13.24 -8.02 -13.59
CA ALA A 193 -12.35 -6.99 -13.09
C ALA A 193 -11.99 -6.00 -14.20
N LEU A 194 -11.63 -4.77 -13.80
CA LEU A 194 -11.06 -3.77 -14.69
C LEU A 194 -9.70 -4.27 -15.19
N SER A 195 -9.55 -4.36 -16.50
CA SER A 195 -8.41 -4.94 -17.20
C SER A 195 -7.84 -3.96 -18.22
N THR A 196 -6.52 -3.94 -18.35
CA THR A 196 -5.82 -3.19 -19.41
C THR A 196 -5.61 -4.03 -20.66
N TYR A 197 -5.66 -3.39 -21.83
CA TYR A 197 -5.37 -3.99 -23.14
C TYR A 197 -4.48 -3.08 -23.97
N ASN A 198 -3.60 -3.67 -24.78
CA ASN A 198 -2.68 -2.95 -25.66
C ASN A 198 -1.90 -1.85 -24.90
N THR A 199 -1.27 -2.24 -23.80
CA THR A 199 -0.61 -1.32 -22.85
C THR A 199 0.56 -0.53 -23.46
N THR A 200 1.04 -0.92 -24.63
CA THR A 200 2.12 -0.25 -25.38
C THR A 200 1.62 0.74 -26.44
N ALA A 201 0.33 0.75 -26.78
CA ALA A 201 -0.23 1.72 -27.74
C ALA A 201 -0.17 3.15 -27.19
N SER A 202 -0.26 4.19 -28.02
CA SER A 202 -0.25 5.59 -27.52
C SER A 202 -1.35 5.87 -26.49
N ILE A 203 -2.50 5.21 -26.64
CA ILE A 203 -3.58 5.14 -25.66
C ILE A 203 -3.90 3.67 -25.44
N GLY A 204 -3.60 3.13 -24.26
CA GLY A 204 -3.98 1.77 -23.91
C GLY A 204 -5.46 1.71 -23.53
N ALA A 205 -6.13 0.63 -23.91
CA ALA A 205 -7.54 0.44 -23.63
C ALA A 205 -7.77 -0.10 -22.22
N VAL A 206 -8.92 0.26 -21.63
CA VAL A 206 -9.43 -0.34 -20.40
C VAL A 206 -10.80 -0.93 -20.64
N LYS A 207 -11.02 -2.12 -20.11
CA LYS A 207 -12.24 -2.91 -20.30
C LYS A 207 -12.54 -3.69 -19.02
N ILE A 208 -13.70 -4.31 -18.93
CA ILE A 208 -13.93 -5.37 -17.93
C ILE A 208 -13.85 -6.74 -18.58
N ASN A 209 -13.22 -7.70 -17.90
CA ASN A 209 -13.18 -9.11 -18.30
C ASN A 209 -13.16 -10.02 -17.06
N ASN A 210 -13.40 -11.32 -17.24
CA ASN A 210 -13.34 -12.31 -16.17
C ASN A 210 -12.06 -12.15 -15.35
N TRP A 211 -12.19 -12.19 -14.03
CA TRP A 211 -11.06 -12.19 -13.12
C TRP A 211 -10.34 -13.53 -13.21
N LEU A 212 -9.13 -13.50 -13.76
CA LEU A 212 -8.28 -14.66 -14.01
C LEU A 212 -6.95 -14.56 -13.25
N PHE A 213 -6.86 -13.68 -12.25
CA PHE A 213 -5.64 -13.39 -11.49
C PHE A 213 -4.48 -12.93 -12.40
N ASP A 214 -4.81 -12.25 -13.50
CA ASP A 214 -3.83 -11.75 -14.47
C ASP A 214 -3.30 -10.37 -14.05
N ILE A 215 -2.00 -10.14 -14.23
CA ILE A 215 -1.30 -8.89 -13.91
C ILE A 215 -1.93 -7.65 -14.59
N ASN A 216 -2.58 -7.83 -15.73
CA ASN A 216 -3.30 -6.78 -16.46
C ASN A 216 -4.61 -6.35 -15.77
N GLN A 217 -5.02 -7.06 -14.73
CA GLN A 217 -6.24 -6.79 -13.95
C GLN A 217 -5.95 -6.16 -12.59
N GLU A 218 -4.68 -5.91 -12.31
CA GLU A 218 -4.21 -5.38 -11.04
C GLU A 218 -3.82 -3.92 -11.14
N TRP A 219 -4.15 -3.18 -10.09
CA TRP A 219 -4.03 -1.73 -10.05
C TRP A 219 -3.33 -1.25 -8.78
N VAL A 220 -2.55 -0.20 -8.90
CA VAL A 220 -1.86 0.48 -7.81
C VAL A 220 -2.51 1.84 -7.60
N PHE A 221 -2.84 2.16 -6.35
CA PHE A 221 -3.32 3.49 -5.95
C PHE A 221 -2.17 4.28 -5.32
N SER A 222 -2.09 5.57 -5.67
CA SER A 222 -1.17 6.52 -5.04
C SER A 222 -1.97 7.71 -4.54
N SER A 223 -2.00 7.91 -3.23
CA SER A 223 -2.78 8.96 -2.56
C SER A 223 -2.14 10.34 -2.73
N TYR A 224 -2.98 11.35 -2.96
CA TYR A 224 -2.64 12.77 -2.98
C TYR A 224 -3.36 13.55 -1.86
N GLY A 225 -3.96 12.84 -0.89
CA GLY A 225 -4.80 13.42 0.16
C GLY A 225 -6.24 13.69 -0.30
N LYS A 226 -7.16 13.96 0.66
CA LYS A 226 -8.57 14.33 0.40
C LYS A 226 -9.32 13.40 -0.59
N ASN A 227 -9.13 12.09 -0.47
CA ASN A 227 -9.70 11.06 -1.35
C ASN A 227 -9.29 11.14 -2.84
N LEU A 228 -8.22 11.87 -3.15
CA LEU A 228 -7.70 12.02 -4.49
C LEU A 228 -6.57 11.00 -4.71
N PHE A 229 -6.69 10.21 -5.78
CA PHE A 229 -5.76 9.15 -6.09
C PHE A 229 -5.32 9.16 -7.54
N ARG A 230 -4.10 8.70 -7.78
CA ARG A 230 -3.69 8.20 -9.09
C ARG A 230 -3.86 6.69 -9.11
N ILE A 231 -4.44 6.18 -10.18
CA ILE A 231 -4.71 4.76 -10.38
C ILE A 231 -3.85 4.28 -11.56
N ARG A 232 -2.96 3.32 -11.33
CA ARG A 232 -1.98 2.83 -12.33
C ARG A 232 -2.09 1.33 -12.50
N PRO A 233 -2.00 0.79 -13.72
CA PRO A 233 -2.00 -0.66 -13.90
C PRO A 233 -0.66 -1.26 -13.50
N ARG A 234 -0.67 -2.45 -12.89
CA ARG A 234 0.56 -3.18 -12.54
C ARG A 234 1.37 -3.55 -13.77
N SER A 235 0.70 -3.90 -14.87
CA SER A 235 1.31 -4.25 -16.15
C SER A 235 1.95 -3.08 -16.91
N ALA A 236 1.67 -1.83 -16.52
CA ALA A 236 2.25 -0.62 -17.14
C ALA A 236 2.39 0.51 -16.11
N TRP A 237 3.33 0.35 -15.17
CA TRP A 237 3.54 1.23 -14.01
C TRP A 237 3.89 2.69 -14.35
N TRP A 238 4.35 2.95 -15.58
CA TRP A 238 4.62 4.28 -16.13
C TRP A 238 3.36 4.97 -16.68
N ARG A 239 2.20 4.31 -16.65
CA ARG A 239 0.91 4.81 -17.16
C ARG A 239 -0.09 5.03 -16.04
N ALA A 240 -1.10 5.85 -16.30
CA ALA A 240 -2.20 6.11 -15.38
C ALA A 240 -3.56 6.00 -16.09
N LEU A 241 -4.56 5.49 -15.36
CA LEU A 241 -5.96 5.57 -15.77
C LEU A 241 -6.32 7.06 -15.95
N SER A 242 -6.77 7.42 -17.13
CA SER A 242 -6.89 8.81 -17.57
C SER A 242 -8.12 9.01 -18.43
N VAL A 243 -8.66 10.23 -18.37
CA VAL A 243 -9.65 10.70 -19.34
C VAL A 243 -8.90 11.31 -20.53
N TYR A 244 -9.30 10.96 -21.75
CA TYR A 244 -8.74 11.52 -22.98
C TYR A 244 -9.85 11.96 -23.95
N GLY A 245 -9.51 12.92 -24.81
CA GLY A 245 -10.53 13.62 -25.59
C GLY A 245 -11.54 14.31 -24.67
N THR A 246 -12.83 14.16 -24.94
CA THR A 246 -13.90 14.80 -24.17
C THR A 246 -14.46 13.92 -23.05
N ALA A 247 -14.46 12.59 -23.19
CA ALA A 247 -15.09 11.68 -22.21
C ALA A 247 -14.55 10.24 -22.21
N ASN A 248 -13.56 9.92 -23.03
CA ASN A 248 -13.09 8.54 -23.15
C ASN A 248 -12.13 8.18 -22.01
N VAL A 249 -12.12 6.92 -21.59
CA VAL A 249 -11.27 6.42 -20.51
C VAL A 249 -10.27 5.42 -21.07
N GLY A 250 -9.00 5.57 -20.71
CA GLY A 250 -7.91 4.69 -21.12
C GLY A 250 -6.73 4.79 -20.16
N ILE A 251 -5.61 4.17 -20.52
CA ILE A 251 -4.31 4.38 -19.85
C ILE A 251 -3.38 5.15 -20.78
N ILE A 252 -2.73 6.17 -20.24
CA ILE A 252 -1.79 7.03 -20.97
C ILE A 252 -0.53 7.17 -20.12
N ASP A 253 0.61 7.41 -20.76
CA ASP A 253 1.87 7.72 -20.09
C ASP A 253 1.67 8.82 -19.05
N PHE A 254 2.23 8.58 -17.86
CA PHE A 254 2.24 9.53 -16.77
C PHE A 254 3.53 10.35 -16.84
N ILE A 255 3.38 11.67 -17.03
CA ILE A 255 4.48 12.62 -16.87
C ILE A 255 4.27 13.38 -15.56
N SER A 256 5.34 13.58 -14.79
CA SER A 256 5.28 14.33 -13.53
C SER A 256 4.64 15.71 -13.74
N GLY A 257 3.62 16.03 -12.94
CA GLY A 257 2.82 17.25 -13.09
C GLY A 257 1.44 17.05 -13.73
N ASP A 258 1.16 15.88 -14.30
CA ASP A 258 -0.13 15.62 -14.95
C ASP A 258 -1.32 15.49 -13.95
N ASN A 259 -2.41 16.21 -14.25
CA ASN A 259 -3.72 16.11 -13.59
C ASN A 259 -4.51 14.86 -14.05
N LYS A 260 -3.89 13.68 -13.93
CA LYS A 260 -4.49 12.36 -14.20
C LYS A 260 -4.90 11.70 -12.88
N ARG A 261 -5.84 12.34 -12.18
CA ARG A 261 -6.27 11.98 -10.82
C ARG A 261 -7.75 11.66 -10.77
N TRP A 262 -8.12 10.87 -9.78
CA TRP A 262 -9.47 10.37 -9.55
C TRP A 262 -9.85 10.60 -8.10
N THR A 263 -11.00 11.23 -7.88
CA THR A 263 -11.66 11.25 -6.59
C THR A 263 -12.30 9.88 -6.35
N VAL A 264 -11.90 9.22 -5.27
CA VAL A 264 -12.38 7.88 -4.88
C VAL A 264 -13.25 8.03 -3.64
N THR A 265 -14.56 8.04 -3.82
CA THR A 265 -15.54 8.28 -2.75
C THR A 265 -16.09 6.96 -2.25
N SER A 266 -15.94 6.68 -0.96
CA SER A 266 -16.58 5.51 -0.32
C SER A 266 -18.10 5.68 -0.31
N ILE A 267 -18.84 4.59 -0.53
CA ILE A 267 -20.30 4.55 -0.69
C ILE A 267 -20.93 3.35 0.03
#